data_AF-A0AAC9RHS9-F1
#
_entry.id   AF-A0AAC9RHS9-F1
#
_cell.length_a   1.000
_cell.length_b   1.000
_cell.length_c   1.000
_cell.angle_alpha   90.00
_cell.angle_beta   90.00
_cell.angle_gamma   90.00
#
_symmetry.space_group_name_H-M   'P 1'
#
loop_
_entity.id
_entity.type
_entity.pdbx_description
1 polymer ?
#
loop_
_entity_poly.entity_id
_entity_poly.type
_entity_poly.pdbx_seq_one_letter_code
_entity_poly.pdbx_strand_id
1 'polypeptide(L)'
;MKYVFATSLLVFIISHNSLVYANSSWRWLTSSPKELLPLAIIFTLAIEYTGILILGKLNLIKWERIKILAIIVLANIASFIFPYIVRAHTFRAISGGWVNAWKDAFTKGPYYIVLFGYLFMTLLVEVPIVYGMLKKYTLSKKILINLIVILNIITTCIVAVIERTLYHGQW
;
A
#
# COMPACT_ATOMS: atom_id res chain seq x y z
N MET A 1 34.60 -10.26 -7.59
CA MET A 1 33.98 -9.24 -6.72
C MET A 1 32.52 -8.90 -7.03
N LYS A 2 32.00 -9.01 -8.27
CA LYS A 2 30.61 -8.58 -8.59
C LYS A 2 29.49 -9.40 -7.92
N TYR A 3 29.75 -10.65 -7.55
CA TYR A 3 28.73 -11.52 -6.94
C TYR A 3 28.84 -11.64 -5.42
N VAL A 4 29.92 -11.12 -4.82
CA VAL A 4 30.21 -11.31 -3.38
C VAL A 4 29.12 -10.66 -2.52
N PHE A 5 28.66 -9.46 -2.91
CA PHE A 5 27.59 -8.76 -2.21
C PHE A 5 26.24 -9.47 -2.32
N ALA A 6 25.90 -9.97 -3.51
CA ALA A 6 24.67 -10.70 -3.75
C ALA A 6 24.66 -12.04 -2.98
N THR A 7 25.80 -12.75 -2.96
CA THR A 7 25.93 -13.99 -2.20
C THR A 7 25.94 -13.75 -0.70
N SER A 8 26.57 -12.68 -0.21
CA SER A 8 26.54 -12.35 1.23
C SER A 8 25.15 -11.91 1.69
N LEU A 9 24.41 -11.20 0.85
CA LEU A 9 23.02 -10.82 1.11
C LEU A 9 22.12 -12.06 1.15
N LEU A 10 22.31 -13.00 0.22
CA LEU A 10 21.56 -14.25 0.17
C LEU A 10 21.83 -15.11 1.41
N VAL A 11 23.10 -15.23 1.82
CA VAL A 11 23.50 -15.94 3.04
C VAL A 11 22.91 -15.28 4.30
N PHE A 12 22.91 -13.95 4.38
CA PHE A 12 22.32 -13.21 5.50
C PHE A 12 20.79 -13.41 5.62
N ILE A 13 20.08 -13.44 4.49
CA ILE A 13 18.63 -13.70 4.44
C ILE A 13 18.31 -15.13 4.88
N ILE A 14 19.16 -16.10 4.51
CA ILE A 14 18.96 -17.51 4.87
C ILE A 14 19.28 -17.75 6.34
N SER A 15 20.33 -17.11 6.88
CA SER A 15 20.82 -17.34 8.24
C SER A 15 19.98 -16.71 9.36
N HIS A 16 19.03 -15.83 9.05
CA HIS A 16 18.11 -15.22 10.02
C HIS A 16 16.75 -15.93 10.14
N ASN A 17 16.55 -17.07 9.49
CA ASN A 17 15.33 -17.86 9.68
C ASN A 17 15.45 -18.72 10.94
N SER A 18 15.19 -18.13 12.12
CA SER A 18 14.81 -18.94 13.27
C SER A 18 13.48 -19.62 12.96
N LEU A 19 13.51 -20.93 12.75
CA LEU A 19 12.30 -21.77 12.68
C LEU A 19 11.67 -21.84 14.08
N VAL A 20 10.73 -20.94 14.35
CA VAL A 20 9.88 -21.00 15.54
C VAL A 20 8.58 -21.70 15.14
N TYR A 21 8.39 -22.93 15.59
CA TYR A 21 7.13 -23.67 15.37
C TYR A 21 6.20 -23.58 16.60
N ALA A 22 4.98 -23.08 16.32
CA ALA A 22 3.68 -23.52 16.86
C ALA A 22 3.35 -23.34 18.36
N ASN A 23 3.17 -22.10 18.81
CA ASN A 23 1.95 -21.64 19.54
C ASN A 23 1.89 -20.10 19.73
N SER A 24 2.71 -19.33 19.00
CA SER A 24 2.83 -17.91 19.25
C SER A 24 1.93 -17.15 18.26
N SER A 25 0.83 -16.63 18.78
CA SER A 25 -0.02 -15.71 18.03
C SER A 25 0.61 -14.33 18.08
N TRP A 26 0.84 -13.72 16.92
CA TRP A 26 1.31 -12.33 16.84
C TRP A 26 0.56 -11.41 17.81
N ARG A 27 1.32 -10.66 18.61
CA ARG A 27 0.79 -9.65 19.53
C ARG A 27 1.48 -8.32 19.31
N TRP A 28 0.70 -7.24 19.38
CA TRP A 28 1.24 -5.88 19.40
C TRP A 28 1.75 -5.57 20.81
N LEU A 29 2.97 -5.06 20.90
CA LEU A 29 3.56 -4.56 22.15
C LEU A 29 3.11 -3.12 22.44
N THR A 30 2.77 -2.40 21.38
CA THR A 30 2.16 -1.07 21.39
C THR A 30 0.70 -1.16 20.92
N SER A 31 0.05 -0.01 20.69
CA SER A 31 -1.19 0.04 19.90
C SER A 31 -1.06 -0.67 18.55
N SER A 32 -2.19 -0.98 17.92
CA SER A 32 -2.19 -1.55 16.57
C SER A 32 -1.92 -0.44 15.54
N PRO A 33 -1.17 -0.73 14.44
CA PRO A 33 -0.99 0.22 13.34
C PRO A 33 -2.28 0.74 12.72
N LYS A 34 -3.41 0.06 12.94
CA LYS A 34 -4.74 0.52 12.52
C LYS A 34 -5.10 1.91 13.02
N GLU A 35 -4.57 2.31 14.17
CA GLU A 35 -4.82 3.65 14.70
C GLU A 35 -4.19 4.75 13.83
N LEU A 36 -3.12 4.43 13.09
CA LEU A 36 -2.48 5.32 12.11
C LEU A 36 -3.28 5.43 10.81
N LEU A 37 -4.21 4.49 10.55
CA LEU A 37 -4.85 4.36 9.24
C LEU A 37 -5.55 5.63 8.75
N PRO A 38 -6.36 6.35 9.57
CA PRO A 38 -7.00 7.58 9.12
C PRO A 38 -5.97 8.64 8.68
N LEU A 39 -4.87 8.73 9.42
CA LEU A 39 -3.79 9.68 9.13
C LEU A 39 -3.05 9.29 7.84
N ALA A 40 -2.77 7.99 7.66
CA ALA A 40 -2.17 7.46 6.44
C ALA A 40 -3.03 7.78 5.21
N ILE A 41 -4.35 7.56 5.27
CA ILE A 41 -5.28 7.87 4.17
C ILE A 41 -5.24 9.36 3.83
N ILE A 42 -5.31 10.25 4.84
CA ILE A 42 -5.29 11.69 4.61
C ILE A 42 -3.99 12.13 3.94
N PHE A 43 -2.83 11.67 4.44
CA PHE A 43 -1.55 12.03 3.86
C PHE A 43 -1.35 11.47 2.46
N THR A 44 -1.72 10.22 2.22
CA THR A 44 -1.65 9.60 0.88
C THR A 44 -2.48 10.41 -0.12
N LEU A 45 -3.75 10.68 0.21
CA LEU A 45 -4.62 11.48 -0.65
C LEU A 45 -4.08 12.89 -0.89
N ALA A 46 -3.55 13.55 0.14
CA ALA A 46 -2.99 14.89 0.01
C ALA A 46 -1.77 14.90 -0.92
N ILE A 47 -0.82 13.97 -0.73
CA ILE A 47 0.40 13.87 -1.55
C ILE A 47 0.06 13.51 -2.98
N GLU A 48 -0.82 12.54 -3.20
CA GLU A 48 -1.16 12.09 -4.55
C GLU A 48 -1.97 13.13 -5.32
N TYR A 49 -2.97 13.75 -4.67
CA TYR A 49 -3.74 14.82 -5.28
C TYR A 49 -2.88 16.02 -5.68
N THR A 50 -2.07 16.52 -4.74
CA THR A 50 -1.20 17.67 -4.99
C THR A 50 -0.12 17.34 -6.02
N GLY A 51 0.50 16.16 -5.93
CA GLY A 51 1.49 15.67 -6.87
C GLY A 51 0.94 15.60 -8.29
N ILE A 52 -0.22 14.98 -8.49
CA ILE A 52 -0.87 14.87 -9.81
C ILE A 52 -1.27 16.25 -10.36
N LEU A 53 -1.81 17.14 -9.52
CA LEU A 53 -2.20 18.48 -9.97
C LEU A 53 -1.00 19.34 -10.39
N ILE A 54 0.09 19.32 -9.63
CA ILE A 54 1.24 20.20 -9.85
C ILE A 54 2.14 19.64 -10.95
N LEU A 55 2.41 18.32 -10.92
CA LEU A 55 3.42 17.68 -11.78
C LEU A 55 2.83 16.91 -12.96
N GLY A 56 1.53 16.58 -12.94
CA GLY A 56 0.88 15.76 -13.96
C GLY A 56 0.68 16.44 -15.32
N LYS A 57 1.07 17.72 -15.44
CA LYS A 57 0.92 18.57 -16.64
C LYS A 57 -0.47 18.43 -17.26
N LEU A 58 -1.49 18.59 -16.42
CA LEU A 58 -2.88 18.45 -16.83
C LEU A 58 -3.37 19.80 -17.40
N ASN A 59 -3.91 19.80 -18.61
CA ASN A 59 -4.55 20.97 -19.20
C ASN A 59 -5.96 21.10 -18.62
N LEU A 60 -6.10 21.83 -17.51
CA LEU A 60 -7.33 21.83 -16.71
C LEU A 60 -8.06 23.16 -16.66
N ILE A 61 -9.39 23.09 -16.71
CA ILE A 61 -10.33 24.14 -16.28
C ILE A 61 -10.65 23.95 -14.78
N LYS A 62 -11.01 25.01 -14.05
CA LYS A 62 -11.26 24.98 -12.58
C LYS A 62 -12.14 23.81 -12.10
N TRP A 63 -13.22 23.47 -12.81
CA TRP A 63 -14.13 22.36 -12.45
C TRP A 63 -13.50 20.97 -12.52
N GLU A 64 -12.45 20.79 -13.31
CA GLU A 64 -11.80 19.49 -13.48
C GLU A 64 -10.94 19.10 -12.28
N ARG A 65 -10.61 20.05 -11.39
CA ARG A 65 -9.88 19.79 -10.14
C ARG A 65 -10.67 18.93 -9.15
N ILE A 66 -11.98 19.15 -9.06
CA ILE A 66 -12.89 18.34 -8.22
C ILE A 66 -13.00 16.94 -8.82
N LYS A 67 -13.09 16.85 -10.15
CA LYS A 67 -13.12 15.56 -10.86
C LYS A 67 -11.85 14.75 -10.62
N ILE A 68 -10.68 15.39 -10.65
CA ILE A 68 -9.39 14.71 -10.35
C ILE A 68 -9.36 14.23 -8.91
N LEU A 69 -9.80 15.06 -7.96
CA LEU A 69 -9.88 14.64 -6.55
C LEU A 69 -10.76 13.40 -6.41
N ALA A 70 -11.95 13.40 -7.01
CA ALA A 70 -12.84 12.25 -6.98
C ALA A 70 -12.21 10.98 -7.60
N ILE A 71 -11.49 11.12 -8.71
CA ILE A 71 -10.78 9.99 -9.35
C ILE A 71 -9.71 9.42 -8.41
N ILE A 72 -8.89 10.28 -7.80
CA ILE A 72 -7.80 9.86 -6.91
C ILE A 72 -8.36 9.21 -5.64
N VAL A 73 -9.43 9.78 -5.06
CA VAL A 73 -10.12 9.19 -3.90
C VAL A 73 -10.67 7.81 -4.24
N LEU A 74 -11.37 7.66 -5.37
CA LEU A 74 -11.91 6.37 -5.79
C LEU A 74 -10.81 5.33 -6.04
N ALA A 75 -9.71 5.75 -6.68
CA ALA A 75 -8.59 4.87 -6.96
C ALA A 75 -7.90 4.42 -5.66
N ASN A 76 -7.70 5.33 -4.71
CA ASN A 76 -7.15 5.03 -3.38
C ASN A 76 -8.05 4.10 -2.57
N ILE A 77 -9.36 4.32 -2.57
CA ILE A 77 -10.29 3.42 -1.87
C ILE A 77 -10.19 2.02 -2.47
N ALA A 78 -10.21 1.90 -3.80
CA ALA A 78 -10.10 0.62 -4.47
C ALA A 78 -8.74 -0.05 -4.21
N SER A 79 -7.64 0.71 -4.31
CA SER A 79 -6.27 0.21 -4.12
C SER A 79 -6.01 -0.17 -2.67
N PHE A 80 -6.59 0.55 -1.71
CA PHE A 80 -6.53 0.21 -0.30
C PHE A 80 -7.35 -1.04 0.02
N ILE A 81 -8.57 -1.19 -0.51
CA ILE A 81 -9.43 -2.35 -0.22
C ILE A 81 -8.90 -3.66 -0.84
N PHE A 82 -8.29 -3.58 -2.02
CA PHE A 82 -7.93 -4.77 -2.80
C PHE A 82 -7.01 -5.77 -2.06
N PRO A 83 -5.91 -5.36 -1.39
CA PRO A 83 -5.11 -6.24 -0.55
C PRO A 83 -5.91 -7.00 0.53
N TYR A 84 -6.93 -6.37 1.12
CA TYR A 84 -7.79 -6.99 2.13
C TYR A 84 -8.70 -8.05 1.55
N ILE A 85 -9.20 -7.83 0.33
CA ILE A 85 -9.99 -8.85 -0.38
C ILE A 85 -9.11 -10.08 -0.64
N VAL A 86 -7.88 -9.88 -1.13
CA VAL A 86 -6.93 -10.98 -1.37
C VAL A 86 -6.64 -11.72 -0.06
N ARG A 87 -6.39 -10.98 1.02
CA ARG A 87 -6.12 -11.57 2.33
C ARG A 87 -7.32 -12.32 2.91
N ALA A 88 -8.52 -11.75 2.84
CA ALA A 88 -9.75 -12.41 3.28
C ALA A 88 -9.99 -13.70 2.48
N HIS A 89 -9.69 -13.70 1.19
CA HIS A 89 -9.75 -14.91 0.38
C HIS A 89 -8.80 -16.01 0.91
N THR A 90 -7.56 -15.65 1.30
CA THR A 90 -6.61 -16.61 1.90
C THR A 90 -7.07 -17.15 3.25
N PHE A 91 -7.77 -16.33 4.06
CA PHE A 91 -8.30 -16.76 5.36
C PHE A 91 -9.60 -17.55 5.29
N ARG A 92 -10.28 -17.56 4.14
CA ARG A 92 -11.57 -18.25 3.98
C ARG A 92 -11.55 -19.71 4.42
N ALA A 93 -10.45 -20.42 4.15
CA ALA A 93 -10.30 -21.83 4.49
C ALA A 93 -10.21 -22.10 6.01
N ILE A 94 -9.76 -21.12 6.80
CA ILE A 94 -9.48 -21.28 8.23
C ILE A 94 -10.46 -20.51 9.14
N SER A 95 -11.12 -19.48 8.63
CA SER A 95 -12.02 -18.61 9.41
C SER A 95 -13.48 -19.10 9.46
N GLY A 96 -13.81 -20.21 8.78
CA GLY A 96 -15.17 -20.77 8.80
C GLY A 96 -16.22 -19.94 8.04
N GLY A 97 -15.81 -19.09 7.10
CA GLY A 97 -16.72 -18.31 6.25
C GLY A 97 -16.18 -16.94 5.85
N TRP A 98 -16.83 -16.29 4.88
CA TRP A 98 -16.37 -15.01 4.31
C TRP A 98 -16.38 -13.85 5.33
N VAL A 99 -17.43 -13.72 6.13
CA VAL A 99 -17.56 -12.64 7.12
C VAL A 99 -16.45 -12.71 8.17
N ASN A 100 -16.12 -13.91 8.64
CA ASN A 100 -15.04 -14.11 9.59
C ASN A 100 -13.68 -13.92 8.94
N ALA A 101 -13.48 -14.41 7.71
CA ALA A 101 -12.24 -14.23 6.98
C ALA A 101 -11.95 -12.74 6.68
N TRP A 102 -12.98 -11.95 6.39
CA TRP A 102 -12.88 -10.50 6.29
C TRP A 102 -12.42 -9.89 7.61
N LYS A 103 -13.08 -10.22 8.74
CA LYS A 103 -12.66 -9.73 10.06
C LYS A 103 -11.21 -10.11 10.38
N ASP A 104 -10.83 -11.36 10.13
CA ASP A 104 -9.48 -11.87 10.38
C ASP A 104 -8.44 -11.20 9.46
N ALA A 105 -8.81 -10.85 8.23
CA ALA A 105 -7.98 -10.06 7.32
C ALA A 105 -7.65 -8.66 7.84
N PHE A 106 -8.37 -8.16 8.83
CA PHE A 106 -7.98 -6.97 9.58
C PHE A 106 -7.32 -7.31 10.91
N THR A 107 -7.74 -8.34 11.64
CA THR A 107 -7.40 -8.48 13.07
C THR A 107 -6.27 -9.46 13.37
N LYS A 108 -5.98 -10.42 12.49
CA LYS A 108 -5.01 -11.49 12.76
C LYS A 108 -3.63 -11.19 12.15
N GLY A 109 -2.57 -11.70 12.77
CA GLY A 109 -1.19 -11.64 12.27
C GLY A 109 -0.51 -10.26 12.35
N PRO A 110 0.74 -10.14 11.86
CA PRO A 110 1.47 -8.88 11.70
C PRO A 110 0.86 -8.04 10.59
N TYR A 111 -0.34 -7.55 10.88
CA TYR A 111 -1.15 -6.81 9.94
C TYR A 111 -0.76 -5.33 10.04
N TYR A 112 0.19 -4.99 9.17
CA TYR A 112 0.61 -3.64 8.89
C TYR A 112 -0.27 -3.04 7.77
N ILE A 113 -0.44 -1.71 7.77
CA ILE A 113 -1.04 -0.92 6.69
C ILE A 113 -0.28 -1.17 5.39
N VAL A 114 1.06 -1.29 5.47
CA VAL A 114 1.92 -1.46 4.30
C VAL A 114 2.82 -2.70 4.38
N LEU A 115 2.60 -3.61 3.41
CA LEU A 115 3.52 -4.69 3.08
C LEU A 115 4.06 -4.51 1.65
N PHE A 116 5.22 -5.10 1.36
CA PHE A 116 5.80 -5.04 0.01
C PHE A 116 4.82 -5.56 -1.07
N GLY A 117 4.09 -6.63 -0.78
CA GLY A 117 3.05 -7.15 -1.68
C GLY A 117 1.86 -6.20 -1.85
N TYR A 118 1.59 -5.33 -0.87
CA TYR A 118 0.49 -4.37 -0.96
C TYR A 118 0.82 -3.26 -1.95
N LEU A 119 2.05 -2.76 -1.98
CA LEU A 119 2.45 -1.77 -3.00
C LEU A 119 2.21 -2.27 -4.42
N PHE A 120 2.57 -3.54 -4.69
CA PHE A 120 2.31 -4.14 -6.00
C PHE A 120 0.80 -4.20 -6.31
N MET A 121 -0.01 -4.65 -5.35
CA MET A 121 -1.47 -4.67 -5.46
C MET A 121 -2.07 -3.28 -5.65
N THR A 122 -1.55 -2.28 -4.95
CA THR A 122 -1.93 -0.88 -5.08
C THR A 122 -1.66 -0.38 -6.49
N LEU A 123 -0.45 -0.59 -7.01
CA LEU A 123 -0.09 -0.20 -8.38
C LEU A 123 -0.95 -0.92 -9.43
N LEU A 124 -1.27 -2.20 -9.23
CA LEU A 124 -2.13 -2.96 -10.14
C LEU A 124 -3.54 -2.38 -10.26
N VAL A 125 -4.06 -1.76 -9.20
CA VAL A 125 -5.41 -1.18 -9.18
C VAL A 125 -5.38 0.29 -9.56
N GLU A 126 -4.47 1.04 -8.96
CA GLU A 126 -4.44 2.48 -9.04
C GLU A 126 -3.94 2.99 -10.39
N VAL A 127 -2.89 2.36 -10.94
CA VAL A 127 -2.35 2.77 -12.25
C VAL A 127 -3.42 2.67 -13.32
N PRO A 128 -4.15 1.55 -13.52
CA PRO A 128 -5.21 1.48 -14.53
C PRO A 128 -6.32 2.51 -14.34
N ILE A 129 -6.75 2.77 -13.10
CA ILE A 129 -7.83 3.71 -12.80
C ILE A 129 -7.37 5.15 -13.09
N VAL A 130 -6.32 5.60 -12.42
CA VAL A 130 -5.86 7.00 -12.50
C VAL A 130 -5.34 7.30 -13.91
N TYR A 131 -4.49 6.45 -14.47
CA TYR A 131 -4.00 6.64 -15.84
C TYR A 131 -5.14 6.54 -16.85
N GLY A 132 -6.01 5.54 -16.74
CA GLY A 132 -7.13 5.32 -17.65
C GLY A 132 -8.06 6.53 -17.75
N MET A 133 -8.35 7.17 -16.61
CA MET A 133 -9.24 8.32 -16.52
C MET A 133 -8.56 9.65 -16.83
N LEU A 134 -7.28 9.83 -16.47
CA LEU A 134 -6.55 11.10 -16.62
C LEU A 134 -5.71 11.23 -17.90
N LYS A 135 -5.38 10.14 -18.60
CA LYS A 135 -4.51 10.17 -19.80
C LYS A 135 -5.01 11.06 -20.94
N LYS A 136 -6.29 11.43 -20.94
CA LYS A 136 -6.90 12.33 -21.94
C LYS A 136 -6.75 13.82 -21.61
N TYR A 137 -6.39 14.14 -20.36
CA TYR A 137 -6.23 15.50 -19.87
C TYR A 137 -4.75 15.91 -19.70
N THR A 138 -3.83 14.95 -19.74
CA THR A 138 -2.39 15.20 -19.59
C THR A 138 -1.74 15.59 -20.92
N LEU A 139 -0.82 16.54 -20.86
CA LEU A 139 0.11 16.88 -21.94
C LEU A 139 1.15 15.78 -22.18
N SER A 140 1.42 14.92 -21.19
CA SER A 140 2.42 13.87 -21.31
C SER A 140 2.04 12.60 -20.55
N LYS A 141 1.62 11.59 -21.31
CA LYS A 141 1.25 10.26 -20.79
C LYS A 141 2.39 9.58 -20.03
N LYS A 142 3.63 9.76 -20.48
CA LYS A 142 4.84 9.20 -19.83
C LYS A 142 5.09 9.86 -18.47
N ILE A 143 4.89 11.17 -18.36
CA ILE A 143 5.00 11.87 -17.08
C ILE A 143 3.89 11.40 -16.13
N LEU A 144 2.64 11.30 -16.61
CA LEU A 144 1.51 10.86 -15.80
C LEU A 144 1.73 9.45 -15.21
N ILE A 145 2.13 8.46 -16.02
CA ILE A 145 2.32 7.09 -15.51
C ILE A 145 3.48 7.01 -14.52
N ASN A 146 4.61 7.67 -14.80
CA ASN A 146 5.75 7.71 -13.89
C ASN A 146 5.36 8.38 -12.56
N LEU A 147 4.57 9.45 -12.63
CA LEU A 147 4.13 10.20 -11.46
C LEU A 147 3.22 9.36 -10.57
N ILE A 148 2.25 8.63 -11.12
CA ILE A 148 1.38 7.73 -10.34
C ILE A 148 2.23 6.69 -9.59
N VAL A 149 3.17 6.04 -10.30
CA VAL A 149 4.05 5.01 -9.71
C VAL A 149 4.93 5.59 -8.62
N ILE A 150 5.60 6.72 -8.88
CA ILE A 150 6.52 7.36 -7.94
C ILE A 150 5.77 7.85 -6.70
N LEU A 151 4.61 8.48 -6.85
CA LEU A 151 3.83 8.96 -5.72
C LEU A 151 3.39 7.81 -4.81
N ASN A 152 2.88 6.71 -5.39
CA ASN A 152 2.51 5.51 -4.65
C ASN A 152 3.69 4.90 -3.88
N ILE A 153 4.88 4.85 -4.50
CA ILE A 153 6.10 4.39 -3.81
C ILE A 153 6.43 5.32 -2.64
N ILE A 154 6.41 6.64 -2.86
CA ILE A 154 6.74 7.62 -1.82
C ILE A 154 5.75 7.54 -0.66
N THR A 155 4.44 7.56 -0.92
CA THR A 155 3.40 7.48 0.12
C THR A 155 3.50 6.18 0.92
N THR A 156 3.68 5.07 0.21
CA THR A 156 3.92 3.75 0.80
C THR A 156 5.16 3.74 1.69
N CYS A 157 6.27 4.31 1.25
CA CYS A 157 7.50 4.41 2.04
C CYS A 157 7.32 5.27 3.29
N ILE A 158 6.63 6.41 3.18
CA ILE A 158 6.34 7.29 4.32
C ILE A 158 5.52 6.53 5.36
N VAL A 159 4.41 5.91 4.95
CA VAL A 159 3.55 5.13 5.84
C VAL A 159 4.34 3.98 6.46
N ALA A 160 5.13 3.26 5.66
CA ALA A 160 5.96 2.15 6.12
C ALA A 160 6.97 2.55 7.20
N VAL A 161 7.60 3.72 7.06
CA VAL A 161 8.56 4.26 8.04
C VAL A 161 7.83 4.65 9.32
N ILE A 162 6.78 5.47 9.24
CA ILE A 162 6.02 5.92 10.41
C ILE A 162 5.43 4.73 11.17
N GLU A 163 4.91 3.76 10.43
CA GLU A 163 4.33 2.54 10.99
C GLU A 163 5.37 1.72 11.76
N ARG A 164 6.55 1.48 11.17
CA ARG A 164 7.61 0.64 11.76
C ARG A 164 8.37 1.32 12.90
N THR A 165 8.34 2.65 12.98
CA THR A 165 8.93 3.40 14.09
C THR A 165 8.00 3.52 15.28
N LEU A 166 6.68 3.58 15.06
CA LEU A 166 5.71 3.79 16.14
C LEU A 166 5.07 2.50 16.66
N TYR A 167 4.95 1.46 15.82
CA TYR A 167 4.20 0.26 16.15
C TYR A 167 5.06 -1.00 16.12
N HIS A 168 5.22 -1.61 17.29
CA HIS A 168 6.02 -2.81 17.48
C HIS A 168 5.13 -3.99 17.83
N GLY A 169 5.41 -5.14 17.22
CA GLY A 169 4.82 -6.40 17.59
C GLY A 169 5.85 -7.51 17.55
N GLN A 170 5.47 -8.64 18.13
CA GLN A 170 6.29 -9.83 18.18
C GLN A 170 5.43 -11.06 17.98
N TRP A 171 6.06 -12.12 17.51
CA TRP A 171 5.45 -13.44 17.43
C TRP A 171 5.21 -14.01 18.83
#